data_AF-A0A6P6BFQ2-F1
#
_entry.id   AF-A0A6P6BFQ2-F1
#
_cell.length_a   1.000
_cell.length_b   1.000
_cell.length_c   1.000
_cell.angle_alpha   90.00
_cell.angle_beta   90.00
_cell.angle_gamma   90.00
#
_symmetry.space_group_name_H-M   'P 1'
#
loop_
_entity.id
_entity.type
_entity.pdbx_description
1 polymer ?
#
loop_
_entity_poly.entity_id
_entity_poly.type
_entity_poly.pdbx_seq_one_letter_code
_entity_poly.pdbx_strand_id
1 'polypeptide(L)'
;MNLSEFGIENMKRLKFCLLAECNKMETLIDGEMHDERNEDDQSESDAGSAEHVLESLEYLSSYYMKNLWSIWRGPNRCGCMSRLKFLALHACPQLRHIFSHTLIENFVNLEEIIVEDCPQVTGLVSHASVKPKM
;
A
#
# COMPACT_ATOMS: atom_id res chain seq x y z
N MET A 1 10.16 -8.78 2.70
CA MET A 1 9.48 -8.53 3.99
C MET A 1 8.58 -7.33 3.85
N ASN A 2 7.28 -7.59 3.95
CA ASN A 2 6.15 -6.66 3.92
C ASN A 2 5.05 -7.25 4.82
N LEU A 3 3.93 -6.57 5.03
CA LEU A 3 2.83 -7.09 5.85
C LEU A 3 2.13 -8.31 5.21
N SER A 4 2.03 -8.38 3.88
CA SER A 4 1.37 -9.51 3.20
C SER A 4 2.05 -10.86 3.46
N GLU A 5 3.36 -10.87 3.68
CA GLU A 5 4.11 -12.06 4.12
C GLU A 5 3.70 -12.59 5.51
N PHE A 6 2.98 -11.80 6.32
CA PHE A 6 2.55 -12.18 7.67
C PHE A 6 1.07 -12.61 7.77
N GLY A 7 0.42 -12.86 6.64
CA GLY A 7 -0.94 -13.37 6.61
C GLY A 7 -1.99 -12.30 6.93
N ILE A 8 -1.99 -11.21 6.15
CA ILE A 8 -2.93 -10.08 6.27
C ILE A 8 -4.41 -10.51 6.21
N GLU A 9 -4.72 -11.66 5.60
CA GLU A 9 -6.06 -12.26 5.58
C GLU A 9 -6.61 -12.56 6.98
N ASN A 10 -5.72 -12.73 7.97
CA ASN A 10 -6.09 -12.99 9.36
C ASN A 10 -6.26 -11.68 10.17
N MET A 11 -5.79 -10.55 9.64
CA MET A 11 -5.75 -9.25 10.34
C MET A 11 -7.07 -8.47 10.24
N LYS A 12 -8.21 -9.16 10.23
CA LYS A 12 -9.56 -8.59 9.98
C LYS A 12 -10.00 -7.54 10.99
N ARG A 13 -9.35 -7.48 12.17
CA ARG A 13 -9.68 -6.54 13.26
C ARG A 13 -8.53 -5.58 13.58
N LEU A 14 -7.42 -5.64 12.84
CA LEU A 14 -6.29 -4.76 13.07
C LEU A 14 -6.68 -3.32 12.71
N LYS A 15 -6.70 -2.45 13.71
CA LYS A 15 -7.07 -1.02 13.57
C LYS A 15 -5.87 -0.10 13.56
N PHE A 16 -4.77 -0.51 14.18
CA PHE A 16 -3.58 0.29 14.37
C PHE A 16 -2.35 -0.52 13.97
N CYS A 17 -1.50 0.05 13.13
CA CYS A 17 -0.24 -0.54 12.71
C CYS A 17 0.88 0.50 12.86
N LEU A 18 1.91 0.14 13.63
CA LEU A 18 3.13 0.93 13.80
C LEU A 18 4.32 0.10 13.35
N LEU A 19 5.11 0.65 12.44
CA LEU A 19 6.35 0.05 11.95
C LEU A 19 7.49 1.02 12.26
N ALA A 20 8.43 0.60 13.08
CA ALA A 20 9.61 1.39 13.41
C ALA A 20 10.86 0.58 13.10
N GLU A 21 11.82 1.20 12.42
CA GLU A 21 13.14 0.64 12.14
C GLU A 21 13.13 -0.72 11.39
N CYS A 22 12.04 -1.05 10.69
CA CYS A 22 11.93 -2.25 9.87
C CYS A 22 12.68 -2.06 8.53
N ASN A 23 13.99 -1.82 8.63
CA ASN A 23 14.87 -1.32 7.57
C ASN A 23 15.04 -2.27 6.37
N LYS A 24 14.60 -3.52 6.44
CA LYS A 24 14.60 -4.45 5.30
C LYS A 24 13.32 -4.39 4.47
N MET A 25 12.30 -3.68 4.95
CA MET A 25 11.01 -3.56 4.29
C MET A 25 11.08 -2.49 3.20
N GLU A 26 10.81 -2.89 1.96
CA GLU A 26 10.77 -1.99 0.80
C GLU A 26 9.37 -1.47 0.51
N THR A 27 8.35 -2.25 0.85
CA THR A 27 6.94 -1.89 0.72
C THR A 27 6.16 -2.38 1.94
N LEU A 28 5.13 -1.65 2.34
CA LEU A 28 4.30 -2.07 3.48
C LEU A 28 3.36 -3.19 3.08
N ILE A 29 2.75 -3.10 1.89
CA ILE A 29 1.87 -4.11 1.35
C ILE A 29 2.29 -4.45 -0.07
N ASP A 30 2.49 -5.74 -0.31
CA ASP A 30 2.68 -6.28 -1.65
C ASP A 30 1.41 -7.01 -2.07
N GLY A 31 0.69 -6.44 -3.03
CA GLY A 31 -0.54 -6.98 -3.60
C GLY A 31 -0.33 -7.63 -4.98
N GLU A 32 0.91 -7.85 -5.41
CA GLU A 32 1.19 -8.64 -6.61
C GLU A 32 0.73 -10.09 -6.41
N MET A 33 -0.08 -10.59 -7.34
CA MET A 33 -0.42 -12.02 -7.40
C MET A 33 0.74 -12.74 -8.07
N HIS A 34 1.21 -13.83 -7.46
CA HIS A 34 1.80 -14.91 -8.22
C HIS A 34 0.64 -15.73 -8.80
N ASP A 35 0.38 -15.59 -10.10
CA ASP A 35 -0.53 -16.47 -10.82
C ASP A 35 -0.01 -17.91 -10.75
N GLU A 36 -0.53 -18.72 -9.84
CA GLU A 36 -0.46 -20.19 -9.91
C GLU A 36 -1.80 -20.74 -10.43
N ARG A 37 -2.38 -20.12 -11.46
CA ARG A 37 -3.50 -20.75 -12.19
C ARG A 37 -2.93 -21.60 -13.32
N ASN A 38 -2.99 -22.92 -13.13
CA ASN A 38 -2.89 -23.89 -14.23
C ASN A 38 -3.98 -23.57 -15.27
N GLU A 39 -3.62 -23.60 -16.56
CA GLU A 39 -4.44 -23.18 -17.70
C GLU A 39 -5.69 -24.04 -18.00
N ASP A 40 -6.16 -24.90 -17.10
CA ASP A 40 -7.14 -25.97 -17.43
C ASP A 40 -8.54 -25.86 -16.78
N ASP A 41 -8.86 -24.83 -16.00
CA ASP A 41 -10.24 -24.63 -15.50
C ASP A 41 -10.91 -23.42 -16.16
N GLN A 42 -11.78 -23.70 -17.13
CA GLN A 42 -12.77 -22.78 -17.68
C GLN A 42 -13.79 -22.41 -16.60
N SER A 43 -13.41 -21.46 -15.76
CA SER A 43 -14.33 -20.65 -14.97
C SER A 43 -14.11 -19.20 -15.38
N GLU A 44 -15.17 -18.58 -15.91
CA GLU A 44 -15.20 -17.19 -16.31
C GLU A 44 -14.53 -16.34 -15.22
N SER A 45 -13.45 -15.64 -15.59
CA SER A 45 -12.63 -14.88 -14.65
C SER A 45 -13.48 -13.78 -14.02
N ASP A 46 -13.99 -14.06 -12.84
CA ASP A 46 -14.66 -13.10 -11.98
C ASP A 46 -13.66 -11.98 -11.67
N ALA A 47 -13.82 -10.86 -12.39
CA ALA A 47 -13.18 -9.60 -12.09
C ALA A 47 -13.78 -9.05 -10.79
N GLY A 48 -13.57 -9.73 -9.66
CA GLY A 48 -14.54 -9.61 -8.57
C GLY A 48 -14.09 -9.96 -7.15
N SER A 49 -12.95 -10.61 -6.91
CA SER A 49 -12.48 -10.72 -5.52
C SER A 49 -11.75 -9.44 -5.12
N ALA A 50 -12.53 -8.43 -4.73
CA ALA A 50 -12.02 -7.32 -3.92
C ALA A 50 -11.35 -7.95 -2.70
N GLU A 51 -10.02 -8.03 -2.74
CA GLU A 51 -9.27 -8.56 -1.61
C GLU A 51 -9.30 -7.47 -0.55
N HIS A 52 -10.06 -7.73 0.52
CA HIS A 52 -10.28 -6.83 1.65
C HIS A 52 -9.00 -6.69 2.48
N VAL A 53 -7.98 -6.09 1.89
CA VAL A 53 -6.67 -5.92 2.50
C VAL A 53 -6.75 -4.85 3.57
N LEU A 54 -6.54 -5.27 4.82
CA LEU A 54 -6.49 -4.39 6.00
C LEU A 54 -7.70 -3.45 6.08
N GLU A 55 -8.90 -3.95 5.76
CA GLU A 55 -10.14 -3.15 5.70
C GLU A 55 -10.54 -2.49 7.03
N SER A 56 -10.04 -3.02 8.16
CA SER A 56 -10.28 -2.46 9.50
C SER A 56 -9.22 -1.46 9.94
N LEU A 57 -8.16 -1.28 9.17
CA LEU A 57 -7.05 -0.41 9.56
C LEU A 57 -7.48 1.05 9.52
N GLU A 58 -7.34 1.72 10.66
CA GLU A 58 -7.72 3.12 10.86
C GLU A 58 -6.47 4.01 11.02
N TYR A 59 -5.38 3.46 11.54
CA TYR A 59 -4.13 4.18 11.81
C TYR A 59 -2.93 3.40 11.29
N LEU A 60 -2.15 4.03 10.42
CA LEU A 60 -0.89 3.49 9.90
C LEU A 60 0.22 4.50 10.15
N SER A 61 1.27 4.05 10.85
CA SER A 61 2.42 4.89 11.13
C SER A 61 3.73 4.15 10.90
N SER A 62 4.69 4.85 10.29
CA SER A 62 5.98 4.32 9.88
C SER A 62 7.09 5.30 10.27
N TYR A 63 8.09 4.81 11.01
CA TYR A 63 9.22 5.59 11.50
C TYR A 63 10.56 4.96 11.11
N TYR A 64 11.49 5.78 10.64
CA TYR A 64 12.90 5.39 10.43
C TYR A 64 13.06 4.17 9.50
N MET A 65 12.26 4.11 8.44
CA MET A 65 12.30 2.99 7.50
C MET A 65 13.29 3.26 6.36
N LYS A 66 14.55 2.87 6.54
CA LYS A 66 15.66 3.22 5.62
C LYS A 66 15.42 2.82 4.16
N ASN A 67 14.81 1.67 3.93
CA ASN A 67 14.61 1.12 2.58
C ASN A 67 13.16 1.18 2.10
N LEU A 68 12.25 1.79 2.88
CA LEU A 68 10.85 1.89 2.48
C LEU A 68 10.74 2.79 1.24
N TRP A 69 10.31 2.20 0.14
CA TRP A 69 10.24 2.83 -1.17
C TRP A 69 8.80 3.21 -1.54
N SER A 70 7.82 2.37 -1.17
CA SER A 70 6.39 2.63 -1.36
C SER A 70 5.52 2.12 -0.20
N ILE A 71 4.31 2.63 -0.06
CA ILE A 71 3.32 2.10 0.89
C ILE A 71 2.63 0.84 0.32
N TRP A 72 2.41 0.83 -0.99
CA TRP A 72 1.73 -0.24 -1.71
C TRP A 72 2.50 -0.61 -2.98
N ARG A 73 2.52 -1.90 -3.32
CA ARG A 73 3.02 -2.46 -4.58
C ARG A 73 1.95 -3.39 -5.18
N GLY A 74 1.84 -3.40 -6.50
CA GLY A 74 0.91 -4.26 -7.24
C GLY A 74 -0.38 -3.57 -7.71
N PRO A 75 -1.26 -4.31 -8.42
CA PRO A 75 -2.48 -3.76 -9.00
C PRO A 75 -3.40 -3.18 -7.92
N ASN A 76 -3.99 -2.02 -8.20
CA ASN A 76 -4.87 -1.35 -7.25
C ASN A 76 -6.18 -2.13 -7.17
N ARG A 77 -6.41 -2.81 -6.04
CA ARG A 77 -7.67 -3.47 -5.73
C ARG A 77 -8.62 -2.47 -5.07
N CYS A 78 -9.87 -2.45 -5.50
CA CYS A 78 -10.91 -1.64 -4.86
C CYS A 78 -11.05 -2.02 -3.38
N GLY A 79 -11.05 -1.02 -2.48
CA GLY A 79 -11.43 -1.17 -1.07
C GLY A 79 -10.29 -1.42 -0.07
N CYS A 80 -9.04 -1.50 -0.52
CA CYS A 80 -7.86 -1.61 0.35
C CYS A 80 -7.78 -0.42 1.33
N MET A 81 -7.58 -0.71 2.62
CA MET A 81 -7.42 0.31 3.68
C MET A 81 -8.50 1.41 3.66
N SER A 82 -9.73 1.09 3.23
CA SER A 82 -10.80 2.09 3.06
C SER A 82 -11.24 2.80 4.34
N ARG A 83 -10.90 2.24 5.51
CA ARG A 83 -11.16 2.85 6.83
C ARG A 83 -9.99 3.65 7.39
N LEU A 84 -8.88 3.77 6.66
CA LEU A 84 -7.72 4.49 7.14
C LEU A 84 -8.08 5.96 7.33
N LYS A 85 -7.90 6.45 8.55
CA LYS A 85 -8.14 7.84 8.97
C LYS A 85 -6.84 8.62 9.12
N PHE A 86 -5.77 7.94 9.51
CA PHE A 86 -4.50 8.59 9.82
C PHE A 86 -3.32 7.84 9.18
N LEU A 87 -2.51 8.58 8.43
CA LEU A 87 -1.25 8.11 7.86
C LEU A 87 -0.09 9.00 8.31
N ALA A 88 0.90 8.42 8.99
CA ALA A 88 2.11 9.14 9.39
C ALA A 88 3.38 8.44 8.90
N LEU A 89 4.20 9.16 8.14
CA LEU A 89 5.44 8.67 7.53
C LEU A 89 6.58 9.60 7.96
N HIS A 90 7.47 9.09 8.81
CA HIS A 90 8.56 9.87 9.38
C HIS A 90 9.91 9.22 9.05
N ALA A 91 10.87 10.03 8.63
CA ALA A 91 12.24 9.61 8.38
C ALA A 91 12.34 8.38 7.47
N CYS A 92 11.66 8.41 6.32
CA CYS A 92 11.69 7.36 5.30
C CYS A 92 12.48 7.87 4.08
N PRO A 93 13.82 7.76 4.07
CA PRO A 93 14.68 8.47 3.11
C PRO A 93 14.58 7.96 1.66
N GLN A 94 14.07 6.75 1.44
CA GLN A 94 13.91 6.16 0.11
C GLN A 94 12.46 6.22 -0.42
N LEU A 95 11.53 6.75 0.38
CA LEU A 95 10.11 6.76 0.07
C LEU A 95 9.84 7.72 -1.10
N ARG A 96 9.28 7.19 -2.20
CA ARG A 96 8.98 7.96 -3.42
C ARG A 96 7.49 7.99 -3.75
N HIS A 97 6.80 6.88 -3.49
CA HIS A 97 5.40 6.70 -3.88
C HIS A 97 4.55 6.41 -2.65
N ILE A 98 3.71 7.37 -2.26
CA ILE A 98 2.76 7.21 -1.16
C ILE A 98 1.45 6.68 -1.73
N PHE A 99 0.84 7.43 -2.65
CA PHE A 99 -0.38 7.04 -3.33
C PHE A 99 -0.17 6.94 -4.84
N SER A 100 -0.85 5.98 -5.47
CA SER A 100 -1.16 6.04 -6.90
C SER A 100 -2.50 6.77 -7.10
N HIS A 101 -2.78 7.27 -8.31
CA HIS A 101 -4.06 7.93 -8.61
C HIS A 101 -5.27 7.03 -8.31
N THR A 102 -5.09 5.73 -8.41
CA THR A 102 -6.19 4.78 -8.30
C THR A 102 -6.22 4.11 -6.91
N LEU A 103 -5.13 4.18 -6.15
CA LEU A 103 -5.12 3.87 -4.72
C LEU A 103 -5.70 5.01 -3.86
N ILE A 104 -5.48 6.28 -4.22
CA ILE A 104 -6.00 7.41 -3.44
C ILE A 104 -7.53 7.40 -3.34
N GLU A 105 -8.21 6.87 -4.37
CA GLU A 105 -9.67 6.71 -4.40
C GLU A 105 -10.20 5.75 -3.33
N ASN A 106 -9.36 4.84 -2.79
CA ASN A 106 -9.76 3.96 -1.69
C ASN A 106 -9.76 4.66 -0.33
N PHE A 107 -8.95 5.71 -0.14
CA PHE A 107 -8.75 6.37 1.15
C PHE A 107 -9.80 7.45 1.44
N VAL A 108 -11.08 7.11 1.23
CA VAL A 108 -12.23 8.04 1.36
C VAL A 108 -12.44 8.57 2.79
N ASN A 109 -11.91 7.87 3.79
CA ASN A 109 -12.02 8.23 5.21
C ASN A 109 -10.74 8.85 5.78
N LEU A 110 -9.73 9.16 4.94
CA LEU A 110 -8.46 9.69 5.39
C LEU A 110 -8.62 11.14 5.85
N GLU A 111 -8.41 11.37 7.14
CA GLU A 111 -8.63 12.63 7.83
C GLU A 111 -7.30 13.39 8.00
N GLU A 112 -6.20 12.68 8.22
CA GLU A 112 -4.89 13.28 8.52
C GLU A 112 -3.73 12.53 7.85
N ILE A 113 -2.80 13.30 7.29
CA ILE A 113 -1.57 12.82 6.67
C ILE A 113 -0.40 13.62 7.19
N ILE A 114 0.61 12.93 7.72
CA ILE A 114 1.88 13.51 8.14
C ILE A 114 3.00 12.86 7.32
N VAL A 115 3.80 13.69 6.65
CA VAL A 115 5.01 13.24 5.94
C VAL A 115 6.15 14.15 6.36
N GLU A 116 7.09 13.61 7.11
CA GLU A 116 8.20 14.34 7.71
C GLU A 116 9.52 13.62 7.41
N ASP A 117 10.58 14.37 7.12
CA ASP A 117 11.91 13.83 6.82
C ASP A 117 11.93 12.72 5.74
N CYS A 118 11.07 12.86 4.73
CA CYS A 118 10.99 11.98 3.56
C CYS A 118 11.48 12.71 2.29
N PRO A 119 12.80 12.94 2.13
CA PRO A 119 13.37 13.86 1.13
C PRO A 119 13.13 13.47 -0.33
N GLN A 120 12.74 12.21 -0.61
CA GLN A 120 12.46 11.73 -1.97
C GLN A 120 10.98 11.89 -2.36
N VAL A 121 10.11 12.26 -1.42
CA VAL A 121 8.69 12.52 -1.69
C VAL A 121 8.56 13.90 -2.32
N THR A 122 8.29 13.95 -3.63
CA THR A 122 8.05 15.19 -4.38
C THR A 122 6.57 15.50 -4.57
N GLY A 123 5.71 14.53 -4.28
CA GLY A 123 4.25 14.65 -4.33
C GLY A 123 3.62 13.45 -3.63
N LEU A 124 2.39 13.64 -3.12
CA LEU A 124 1.67 12.58 -2.42
C LEU A 124 1.09 11.54 -3.38
N VAL A 125 0.65 11.99 -4.56
CA VAL A 125 0.10 11.14 -5.61
C VAL A 125 1.10 11.03 -6.76
N SER A 126 1.47 9.81 -7.10
CA SER A 126 2.34 9.53 -8.23
C SER A 126 1.55 9.58 -9.54
N HIS A 127 1.94 10.48 -10.44
CA HIS A 127 1.53 10.39 -11.84
C HIS A 127 2.39 9.34 -12.52
N ALA A 128 1.77 8.34 -13.16
CA ALA A 128 2.52 7.47 -14.06
C ALA A 128 3.21 8.38 -15.08
N SER A 129 4.54 8.30 -15.17
CA SER A 129 5.30 9.07 -16.15
C SER A 129 4.75 8.73 -17.53
N VAL A 130 3.99 9.63 -18.13
CA VAL A 130 3.73 9.58 -19.57
C VAL A 130 5.12 9.70 -20.19
N LYS A 131 5.68 8.59 -20.68
CA LYS A 131 6.90 8.66 -21.49
C LYS A 131 6.61 9.67 -22.58
N PRO A 132 7.38 10.77 -22.71
CA PRO A 132 7.19 11.67 -23.82
C PRO A 132 7.34 10.83 -25.09
N LYS A 133 6.29 10.79 -25.91
CA LYS A 133 6.41 10.28 -27.28
C LYS A 133 7.40 11.23 -27.96
N MET A 134 8.63 10.74 -28.17
CA MET A 134 9.51 11.28 -29.20
C MET A 134 8.93 10.94 -30.57
#